data_AF-A0A8T6WF99-F1
#
_entry.id   AF-A0A8T6WF99-F1
#
_cell.length_a   1.000
_cell.length_b   1.000
_cell.length_c   1.000
_cell.angle_alpha   90.00
_cell.angle_beta   90.00
_cell.angle_gamma   90.00
#
_symmetry.space_group_name_H-M   'P 1'
#
loop_
_entity.id
_entity.type
_entity.pdbx_description
1 polymer ?
#
loop_
_entity_poly.entity_id
_entity_poly.type
_entity_poly.pdbx_seq_one_letter_code
_entity_poly.pdbx_strand_id
1 'polypeptide(L)'
;MSKENKFLQTKTPFDTGNGQAHLYSLKKLEEMGYGNISKLPFTIRILLEAVLREYDGYVFSENDVDVLANYNAKNPEGEIPFKPSRV
;
A
#
# COMPACT_ATOMS: atom_id res chain seq x y z
N MET A 1 -11.81 18.82 -4.15
CA MET A 1 -11.26 18.99 -2.78
C MET A 1 -10.22 17.91 -2.60
N SER A 2 -8.95 18.26 -2.45
CA SER A 2 -7.88 17.27 -2.25
C SER A 2 -8.11 16.59 -0.91
N LYS A 3 -8.48 15.29 -0.91
CA LYS A 3 -8.53 14.51 0.33
C LYS A 3 -7.11 14.48 0.89
N GLU A 4 -6.94 14.86 2.15
CA GLU A 4 -5.65 14.79 2.83
C GLU A 4 -5.13 13.34 2.76
N ASN A 5 -3.90 13.16 2.26
CA ASN A 5 -3.32 11.83 2.08
C ASN A 5 -2.87 11.28 3.44
N LYS A 6 -3.80 10.63 4.15
CA LYS A 6 -3.55 9.98 5.44
C LYS A 6 -2.48 8.89 5.37
N PHE A 7 -2.22 8.31 4.20
CA PHE A 7 -1.23 7.26 4.01
C PHE A 7 0.21 7.77 4.05
N LEU A 8 0.43 9.09 4.02
CA LEU A 8 1.76 9.68 4.24
C LEU A 8 2.37 9.27 5.60
N GLN A 9 1.56 8.93 6.59
CA GLN A 9 2.03 8.44 7.90
C GLN A 9 2.79 7.10 7.80
N THR A 10 2.50 6.31 6.76
CA THR A 10 3.19 5.04 6.48
C THR A 10 4.60 5.26 5.91
N LYS A 11 4.89 6.45 5.36
CA LYS A 11 6.21 6.80 4.84
C LYS A 11 7.21 6.83 5.98
N THR A 12 8.18 5.93 5.93
CA THR A 12 9.15 5.70 7.00
C THR A 12 10.55 5.90 6.45
N PRO A 13 11.34 6.81 7.04
CA PRO A 13 12.72 6.99 6.64
C PRO A 13 13.58 5.83 7.12
N PHE A 14 14.61 5.50 6.35
CA PHE A 14 15.67 4.59 6.76
C PHE A 14 17.01 5.07 6.20
N ASP A 15 18.09 4.77 6.93
CA ASP A 15 19.44 5.08 6.49
C ASP A 15 19.94 3.98 5.56
N THR A 16 20.51 4.39 4.42
CA THR A 16 21.11 3.49 3.43
C THR A 16 22.63 3.36 3.58
N GLY A 17 23.25 4.14 4.47
CA GLY A 17 24.70 4.33 4.55
C GLY A 17 25.24 5.39 3.58
N ASN A 18 24.48 5.72 2.53
CA ASN A 18 24.81 6.74 1.53
C ASN A 18 23.81 7.91 1.54
N GLY A 19 22.93 7.96 2.55
CA GLY A 19 21.88 8.96 2.67
C GLY A 19 20.55 8.36 3.12
N GLN A 20 19.57 9.23 3.34
CA GLN A 20 18.24 8.84 3.78
C GLN A 20 17.36 8.43 2.60
N ALA A 21 16.76 7.25 2.69
CA ALA A 21 15.71 6.79 1.81
C ALA A 21 14.39 6.65 2.58
N HIS A 22 13.31 6.38 1.86
CA HIS A 22 11.99 6.20 2.44
C HIS A 22 11.32 4.95 1.87
N LEU A 23 10.52 4.29 2.69
CA LEU A 23 9.63 3.20 2.29
C LEU A 23 8.21 3.48 2.75
N TYR A 24 7.22 2.87 2.10
CA TYR A 24 5.83 2.88 2.56
C TYR A 24 5.57 1.61 3.39
N SER A 25 5.48 1.78 4.71
CA SER A 25 5.47 0.66 5.66
C SER A 25 4.10 0.00 5.75
N LEU A 26 4.00 -1.23 5.25
CA LEU A 26 2.81 -2.08 5.42
C LEU A 26 2.50 -2.41 6.88
N LYS A 27 3.53 -2.44 7.74
CA LYS A 27 3.34 -2.62 9.18
C LYS A 27 2.59 -1.44 9.79
N LYS A 28 2.98 -0.21 9.42
CA LYS A 28 2.26 0.99 9.87
C LYS A 28 0.83 1.01 9.33
N LEU A 29 0.63 0.54 8.10
CA LEU A 29 -0.71 0.40 7.54
C LEU A 29 -1.56 -0.57 8.37
N GLU A 30 -0.99 -1.69 8.83
CA GLU A 30 -1.67 -2.64 9.73
C GLU A 30 -1.95 -2.00 11.12
N GLU A 31 -0.99 -1.26 11.67
CA GLU A 31 -1.14 -0.50 12.92
C GLU A 31 -2.23 0.59 12.82
N MET A 32 -2.47 1.13 11.63
CA MET A 32 -3.58 2.05 11.33
C MET A 32 -4.96 1.36 11.26
N GLY A 33 -5.03 0.03 11.42
CA GLY A 33 -6.26 -0.75 11.47
C GLY A 33 -6.67 -1.38 10.13
N TYR A 34 -5.81 -1.38 9.11
CA TYR A 34 -6.12 -2.00 7.83
C TYR A 34 -5.80 -3.49 7.85
N GLY A 35 -6.84 -4.32 7.92
CA GLY A 35 -6.77 -5.77 7.71
C GLY A 35 -5.73 -6.50 8.57
N ASN A 36 -5.39 -7.73 8.16
CA ASN A 36 -4.27 -8.48 8.72
C ASN A 36 -3.19 -8.65 7.65
N ILE A 37 -2.50 -7.55 7.35
CA ILE A 37 -1.53 -7.46 6.26
C ILE A 37 -0.38 -8.46 6.44
N SER A 38 0.00 -8.75 7.70
CA SER A 38 1.04 -9.73 8.01
C SER A 38 0.70 -11.16 7.55
N LYS A 39 -0.59 -11.49 7.38
CA LYS A 39 -1.06 -12.81 6.88
C LYS A 39 -1.30 -12.85 5.36
N LEU A 40 -1.19 -11.72 4.66
CA LEU A 40 -1.40 -11.70 3.22
C LEU A 40 -0.28 -12.45 2.48
N PRO A 41 -0.59 -13.12 1.34
CA PRO A 41 0.42 -13.67 0.46
C PRO A 41 1.44 -12.60 0.05
N PHE A 42 2.71 -12.99 -0.11
CA PHE A 42 3.78 -12.06 -0.49
C PHE A 42 3.44 -11.23 -1.74
N THR A 43 2.86 -11.84 -2.77
CA THR A 43 2.47 -11.13 -4.00
C THR A 43 1.44 -10.02 -3.73
N ILE A 44 0.47 -10.26 -2.86
CA ILE A 44 -0.54 -9.26 -2.50
C ILE A 44 0.09 -8.11 -1.71
N ARG A 45 1.07 -8.39 -0.85
CA ARG A 45 1.82 -7.35 -0.15
C ARG A 45 2.60 -6.44 -1.10
N ILE A 46 3.16 -6.99 -2.19
CA ILE A 46 3.84 -6.19 -3.22
C ILE A 46 2.86 -5.25 -3.92
N LEU A 47 1.68 -5.76 -4.31
CA LEU A 47 0.65 -4.95 -4.95
C LEU A 47 0.12 -3.86 -4.01
N LEU A 48 -0.11 -4.21 -2.74
CA LEU A 48 -0.56 -3.29 -1.70
C LEU A 48 0.46 -2.16 -1.48
N GLU A 49 1.75 -2.47 -1.43
CA GLU A 49 2.79 -1.44 -1.32
C GLU A 49 2.79 -0.51 -2.53
N ALA A 50 2.64 -1.05 -3.74
CA ALA A 50 2.62 -0.25 -4.95
C ALA A 50 1.43 0.72 -4.98
N VAL A 51 0.23 0.27 -4.60
CA VAL A 51 -0.96 1.12 -4.47
C VAL A 51 -0.75 2.18 -3.39
N LEU A 52 -0.21 1.80 -2.24
CA LEU A 52 0.04 2.71 -1.12
C LEU A 52 1.06 3.82 -1.51
N ARG A 53 2.09 3.45 -2.26
CA ARG A 53 3.15 4.36 -2.71
C ARG A 53 2.69 5.34 -3.79
N GLU A 54 1.78 4.92 -4.66
CA GLU A 54 1.23 5.74 -5.75
C GLU A 54 -0.10 6.41 -5.40
N TYR A 55 -0.59 6.26 -4.15
CA TYR A 55 -1.86 6.83 -3.71
C TYR A 55 -1.95 8.33 -4.02
N ASP A 56 -2.92 8.68 -4.85
CA ASP A 56 -3.24 10.05 -5.26
C ASP A 56 -4.71 10.42 -4.99
N GLY A 57 -5.52 9.45 -4.54
CA GLY A 57 -6.94 9.61 -4.29
C GLY A 57 -7.80 9.67 -5.56
N TYR A 58 -7.23 9.42 -6.74
CA TYR A 58 -7.92 9.41 -8.02
C TYR A 58 -7.68 8.12 -8.81
N VAL A 59 -6.45 7.90 -9.30
CA VAL A 59 -6.08 6.65 -9.99
C VAL A 59 -5.88 5.56 -8.96
N PHE A 60 -5.20 5.87 -7.86
CA PHE A 60 -4.97 4.99 -6.74
C PHE A 60 -5.80 5.49 -5.57
N SER A 61 -6.91 4.82 -5.35
CA SER A 61 -7.95 5.20 -4.39
C SER A 61 -7.79 4.48 -3.06
N GLU A 62 -8.54 4.95 -2.06
CA GLU A 62 -8.56 4.33 -0.73
C GLU A 62 -9.20 2.94 -0.78
N ASN A 63 -10.17 2.75 -1.68
CA ASN A 63 -10.80 1.47 -1.94
C ASN A 63 -9.80 0.43 -2.43
N ASP A 64 -8.83 0.82 -3.26
CA ASP A 64 -7.79 -0.11 -3.74
C ASP A 64 -6.91 -0.63 -2.60
N VAL A 65 -6.61 0.25 -1.62
CA VAL A 65 -5.90 -0.13 -0.39
C VAL A 65 -6.75 -1.09 0.43
N ASP A 66 -8.05 -0.81 0.61
CA ASP A 66 -8.96 -1.64 1.39
C ASP A 66 -9.18 -3.02 0.79
N VAL A 67 -9.37 -3.10 -0.53
CA VAL A 67 -9.53 -4.35 -1.28
C VAL A 67 -8.30 -5.25 -1.10
N LEU A 68 -7.10 -4.70 -1.24
CA LEU A 68 -5.87 -5.48 -1.10
C LEU A 68 -5.54 -5.82 0.35
N ALA A 69 -5.78 -4.91 1.30
CA ALA A 69 -5.54 -5.15 2.73
C ALA A 69 -6.45 -6.26 3.30
N ASN A 70 -7.65 -6.41 2.74
CA ASN A 70 -8.64 -7.42 3.14
C ASN A 70 -8.77 -8.57 2.12
N TYR A 71 -7.77 -8.76 1.26
CA TYR A 71 -7.81 -9.76 0.19
C TYR A 71 -8.13 -11.17 0.71
N ASN A 72 -9.15 -11.80 0.12
CA ASN A 72 -9.56 -13.16 0.42
C ASN A 72 -9.20 -14.10 -0.73
N ALA A 73 -8.16 -14.91 -0.56
CA ALA A 73 -7.71 -15.87 -1.57
C ALA A 73 -8.76 -16.94 -1.96
N LYS A 74 -9.75 -17.22 -1.10
CA LYS A 74 -10.82 -18.18 -1.40
C LYS A 74 -11.92 -17.62 -2.29
N ASN A 75 -12.07 -16.30 -2.30
CA ASN A 75 -13.07 -15.59 -3.09
C ASN A 75 -12.46 -14.26 -3.55
N PRO A 76 -11.56 -14.29 -4.55
CA PRO A 76 -10.90 -13.10 -5.03
C PRO A 76 -11.91 -12.20 -5.76
N GLU A 77 -11.98 -10.94 -5.36
CA GLU A 77 -12.89 -9.95 -5.90
C GLU A 77 -12.19 -8.59 -6.02
N GLY A 78 -12.68 -7.76 -6.94
CA GLY A 78 -12.18 -6.40 -7.18
C GLY A 78 -11.18 -6.32 -8.34
N GLU A 79 -11.04 -5.11 -8.86
CA GLU A 79 -10.00 -4.72 -9.82
C GLU A 79 -9.09 -3.70 -9.15
N ILE A 80 -7.80 -3.73 -9.49
CA ILE A 80 -6.82 -2.79 -8.96
C ILE A 80 -6.01 -2.15 -10.09
N PRO A 81 -5.71 -0.84 -10.01
CA PRO A 81 -4.72 -0.21 -10.87
C PRO A 81 -3.34 -0.80 -10.59
N PHE A 82 -2.57 -1.11 -11.63
CA PHE A 82 -1.20 -1.58 -11.50
C PHE A 82 -0.25 -0.79 -12.41
N LYS A 83 0.76 -0.18 -11.78
CA LYS A 83 1.83 0.57 -12.46
C LYS A 83 3.16 -0.11 -12.15
N PRO A 84 3.72 -0.90 -13.09
CA PRO A 84 5.02 -1.53 -12.93
C PRO A 84 6.12 -0.50 -12.68
N SER A 85 7.16 -0.89 -11.93
CA SER A 85 8.29 -0.01 -11.64
C SER A 85 9.19 0.25 -12.86
N ARG A 86 9.18 -0.64 -13.86
CA ARG A 86 9.96 -0.54 -15.11
C ARG A 86 9.30 -1.34 -16.24
N VAL A 87 9.67 -1.02 -17.48
CA VAL A 87 9.33 -1.75 -18.71
C VAL A 87 10.62 -2.14 -19.42
#